data_AF-A0A1H9AJP2-F1
#
_entry.id   AF-A0A1H9AJP2-F1
#
_cell.length_a   1.000
_cell.length_b   1.000
_cell.length_c   1.000
_cell.angle_alpha   90.00
_cell.angle_beta   90.00
_cell.angle_gamma   90.00
#
_symmetry.space_group_name_H-M   'P 1'
#
loop_
_entity.id
_entity.type
_entity.pdbx_description
1 polymer ?
#
loop_
_entity_poly.entity_id
_entity_poly.type
_entity_poly.pdbx_seq_one_letter_code
_entity_poly.pdbx_strand_id
1 'polypeptide(L)' 'MSVWRKSSYSPVNDCVEVGRGVGIRDSKAPTTHLPVSDKAWSAFLTDIKSR' A
#
# COMPACT_ATOMS: atom_id res chain seq x y z
N MET A 1 -2.93 1.52 17.05
CA MET A 1 -1.76 1.29 16.18
C MET A 1 -2.28 0.95 14.79
N SER A 2 -1.88 1.70 13.77
CA SER A 2 -2.26 1.38 12.39
C SER A 2 -1.63 0.04 11.99
N VAL A 3 -2.46 -0.91 11.54
CA VAL A 3 -1.99 -2.24 11.14
C VAL A 3 -1.55 -2.18 9.67
N TRP A 4 -0.25 -2.33 9.45
CA TRP A 4 0.34 -2.46 8.11
C TRP A 4 0.24 -3.90 7.62
N ARG A 5 -0.22 -4.09 6.39
CA ARG A 5 -0.27 -5.40 5.74
C ARG A 5 0.69 -5.43 4.56
N LYS A 6 1.62 -6.37 4.61
CA LYS A 6 2.54 -6.67 3.51
C LYS A 6 1.79 -7.33 2.36
N SER A 7 2.07 -6.89 1.13
CA SER A 7 1.53 -7.50 -0.08
C SER A 7 2.08 -8.91 -0.26
N SER A 8 1.22 -9.85 -0.67
CA SER A 8 1.61 -11.21 -1.06
C SER A 8 2.46 -11.28 -2.33
N TYR A 9 2.47 -10.21 -3.12
CA TYR A 9 3.30 -10.05 -4.32
C TYR A 9 4.65 -9.40 -4.03
N SER A 10 5.03 -9.26 -2.75
CA SER A 10 6.33 -8.72 -2.36
C SER A 10 7.42 -9.80 -2.49
N PRO A 11 8.34 -9.72 -3.46
CA PRO A 11 9.54 -10.55 -3.45
C PRO A 11 10.48 -10.12 -2.31
N VAL A 12 11.56 -10.87 -2.11
CA VAL A 12 12.54 -10.69 -1.00
C VAL A 12 13.05 -9.24 -0.90
N ASN A 13 13.13 -8.51 -2.01
CA ASN A 13 13.73 -7.18 -2.06
C ASN A 13 12.78 -6.00 -2.26
N ASP A 14 11.55 -6.21 -2.72
CA ASP A 14 10.60 -5.13 -3.03
C ASP A 14 9.32 -5.32 -2.20
N CYS A 15 9.44 -4.99 -0.91
CA CYS A 15 8.38 -5.25 0.06
C CYS A 15 7.47 -4.03 0.22
N VAL A 16 6.25 -4.11 -0.32
CA VAL A 16 5.25 -3.06 -0.20
C VAL A 16 4.25 -3.40 0.90
N GLU A 17 3.94 -2.42 1.73
CA GLU A 17 2.93 -2.50 2.78
C GLU A 17 1.84 -1.46 2.60
N VAL A 18 0.61 -1.86 2.90
CA VAL A 18 -0.56 -0.98 2.88
C VAL A 18 -1.11 -0.85 4.30
N GLY A 19 -1.30 0.38 4.74
CA GLY A 19 -1.89 0.74 6.03
C GLY A 19 -3.25 1.37 5.82
N ARG A 20 -4.31 0.76 6.37
CA ARG A 20 -5.66 1.34 6.31
C ARG A 20 -5.67 2.73 6.97
N GLY A 21 -6.04 3.75 6.20
CA GLY A 21 -6.11 5.14 6.66
C GLY A 21 -4.76 5.83 6.85
N VAL A 22 -3.64 5.19 6.45
CA VAL A 22 -2.30 5.80 6.55
C VAL A 22 -1.68 5.98 5.17
N GLY A 23 -1.66 4.93 4.34
CA GLY A 23 -1.06 5.00 3.02
C GLY A 23 -0.29 3.75 2.63
N ILE A 24 0.67 3.91 1.72
CA ILE A 24 1.53 2.87 1.20
C ILE A 24 2.97 3.17 1.65
N ARG A 25 3.74 2.14 1.98
CA ARG A 25 5.16 2.29 2.27
C ARG A 25 5.98 1.11 1.80
N ASP A 26 7.28 1.32 1.74
CA ASP A 26 8.27 0.27 1.58
C ASP A 26 8.66 -0.29 2.96
N SER A 27 8.69 -1.62 3.12
CA SER A 27 9.05 -2.26 4.40
C SER A 27 10.48 -1.95 4.83
N LYS A 28 11.40 -1.67 3.90
CA LYS A 28 12.80 -1.29 4.16
C LYS A 28 12.95 0.20 4.48
N ALA A 29 11.94 1.02 4.18
CA ALA A 29 11.87 2.43 4.57
C ALA A 29 10.60 2.75 5.37
N PRO A 30 10.41 2.18 6.58
CA PRO A 30 9.14 2.20 7.30
C PRO A 30 8.68 3.58 7.78
N THR A 31 9.60 4.55 7.84
CA THR A 31 9.35 5.93 8.26
C THR A 31 8.65 6.75 7.17
N THR A 32 8.96 6.46 5.91
CA THR A 32 8.42 7.21 4.77
C THR A 32 7.20 6.48 4.23
N HIS A 33 6.05 7.15 4.25
CA HIS A 33 4.81 6.63 3.68
C HIS A 33 4.22 7.62 2.70
N LEU A 34 3.65 7.09 1.61
CA LEU A 34 2.85 7.83 0.66
C LEU A 34 1.40 7.81 1.13
N PRO A 35 0.84 8.95 1.58
CA PRO A 35 -0.56 9.03 1.94
C PRO A 35 -1.41 8.90 0.68
N VAL A 36 -2.45 8.08 0.76
CA VAL A 36 -3.40 7.88 -0.33
C VAL A 36 -4.79 8.08 0.23
N SER A 37 -5.58 8.96 -0.40
CA SER A 37 -6.98 9.14 -0.02
C SER A 37 -7.79 7.88 -0.33
N ASP A 38 -8.85 7.67 0.43
CA ASP A 38 -9.86 6.64 0.19
C ASP A 38 -10.39 6.64 -1.26
N LYS A 39 -10.64 7.83 -1.82
CA LYS A 39 -11.10 8.01 -3.19
C LYS A 39 -10.06 7.57 -4.22
N ALA A 40 -8.80 7.99 -4.04
CA ALA A 40 -7.71 7.62 -4.96
C ALA A 40 -7.44 6.11 -4.90
N TRP A 41 -7.43 5.53 -3.71
CA TRP A 41 -7.25 4.09 -3.52
C TRP A 41 -8.38 3.28 -4.17
N SER A 42 -9.63 3.71 -4.02
CA SER A 42 -10.78 3.07 -4.63
C SER A 42 -10.72 3.12 -6.16
N ALA A 43 -10.38 4.28 -6.74
CA ALA A 43 -10.22 4.44 -8.18
C ALA A 43 -9.12 3.52 -8.75
N PHE A 44 -7.97 3.45 -8.07
CA PHE A 44 -6.86 2.58 -8.44
C PHE A 44 -7.26 1.10 -8.47
N LEU A 45 -7.96 0.63 -7.43
CA LEU A 45 -8.41 -0.77 -7.39
C LEU A 45 -9.44 -1.10 -8.48
N THR A 46 -10.30 -0.15 -8.83
CA THR A 46 -11.25 -0.32 -9.94
C THR A 46 -10.52 -0.43 -11.28
N ASP A 47 -9.52 0.42 -11.54
CA ASP A 47 -8.72 0.37 -12.77
C ASP A 47 -8.03 -1.00 -12.92
N ILE A 48 -7.34 -1.46 -11.87
CA ILE A 48 -6.62 -2.75 -11.90
C ILE A 48 -7.57 -3.92 -12.14
N LYS A 49 -8.75 -3.95 -11.50
CA LYS A 49 -9.71 -5.06 -11.65
C LYS A 49 -10.37 -5.12 -13.01
N SER A 50 -10.33 -4.03 -13.77
CA SER A 50 -10.90 -3.95 -15.12
C SER A 50 -9.94 -4.42 -16.22
N ARG A 51 -8.69 -4.68 -15.85
CA ARG A 51 -7.64 -5.23 -16.72
C ARG A 51 -7.53 -6.75 -16.53
#